data_AF-A0A2V7G4D3-F1
#
_entry.id   AF-A0A2V7G4D3-F1
#
_cell.length_a   1.000
_cell.length_b   1.000
_cell.length_c   1.000
_cell.angle_alpha   90.00
_cell.angle_beta   90.00
_cell.angle_gamma   90.00
#
_symmetry.space_group_name_H-M   'P 1'
#
loop_
_entity.id
_entity.type
_entity.pdbx_description
1 polymer ?
#
loop_
_entity_poly.entity_id
_entity_poly.type
_entity_poly.pdbx_seq_one_letter_code
_entity_poly.pdbx_strand_id
1 'polypeptide(L)'
;MRRESAARLSVLMNAPSAVCLLLVLAYPVLYAGYLSLHEVSIRQLRTGEFPFAGAANFVKLFGDERFWLSLRHTAVFAGISVLLEVVIALAIALIVNEERVWLGRVTRLLLLVPWAV
;
A
#
# COMPACT_ATOMS: atom_id res chain seq x y z
N MET A 1 29.99 20.89 -14.29
CA MET A 1 30.55 20.56 -12.95
C MET A 1 29.65 20.95 -11.77
N ARG A 2 29.13 22.19 -11.61
CA ARG A 2 28.29 22.58 -10.44
C ARG A 2 26.97 21.81 -10.22
N ARG A 3 26.30 21.32 -11.28
CA ARG A 3 25.03 20.57 -11.18
C ARG A 3 25.20 19.16 -10.60
N GLU A 4 26.32 18.50 -10.86
CA GLU A 4 26.58 17.14 -10.35
C GLU A 4 26.84 17.16 -8.84
N SER A 5 27.53 18.17 -8.34
CA SER A 5 27.77 18.35 -6.90
C SER A 5 26.48 18.59 -6.10
N ALA A 6 25.53 19.33 -6.67
CA ALA A 6 24.23 19.58 -6.05
C ALA A 6 23.38 18.30 -5.98
N ALA A 7 23.30 17.54 -7.07
CA ALA A 7 22.58 16.26 -7.08
C ALA A 7 23.18 15.25 -6.09
N ARG A 8 24.51 15.17 -6.02
CA ARG A 8 25.21 14.26 -5.09
C ARG A 8 24.98 14.65 -3.63
N LEU A 9 24.96 15.94 -3.32
CA LEU A 9 24.66 16.45 -1.98
C LEU A 9 23.20 16.18 -1.58
N SER A 10 22.24 16.41 -2.49
CA SER A 10 20.83 16.10 -2.25
C SER A 10 20.58 14.61 -1.99
N VAL A 11 21.27 13.73 -2.72
CA VAL A 11 21.20 12.28 -2.46
C VAL A 11 21.81 11.93 -1.11
N LEU A 12 22.98 12.49 -0.77
CA LEU A 12 23.65 12.21 0.50
C LEU A 12 22.81 12.65 1.71
N MET A 13 22.14 13.80 1.61
CA MET A 13 21.28 14.32 2.67
C MET A 13 19.97 13.54 2.81
N ASN A 14 19.41 13.03 1.70
CA ASN A 14 18.21 12.18 1.74
C ASN A 14 18.50 10.71 2.03
N ALA A 15 19.76 10.26 1.87
CA ALA A 15 20.17 8.88 2.09
C ALA A 15 19.71 8.30 3.44
N PRO A 16 19.90 8.96 4.62
CA PRO A 16 19.46 8.38 5.89
C PRO A 16 17.94 8.17 5.95
N SER A 17 17.15 9.14 5.49
CA SER A 17 15.69 9.02 5.45
C SER A 17 15.24 7.92 4.48
N ALA A 18 15.85 7.85 3.29
CA ALA A 18 15.55 6.85 2.30
C ALA A 18 15.90 5.43 2.80
N VAL A 19 17.06 5.26 3.45
CA VAL A 19 17.46 3.98 4.05
C VAL A 19 16.51 3.58 5.17
N CYS A 20 16.14 4.49 6.06
CA CYS A 20 15.17 4.21 7.11
C CYS A 20 13.81 3.77 6.53
N LEU A 21 13.26 4.51 5.56
CA LEU A 21 12.00 4.15 4.91
C LEU A 21 12.10 2.79 4.21
N LEU A 22 13.19 2.54 3.48
CA LEU A 22 13.40 1.26 2.80
C LEU A 22 13.47 0.11 3.80
N LEU A 23 14.21 0.25 4.90
CA LEU A 23 14.31 -0.82 5.90
C LEU A 23 12.96 -1.10 6.55
N VAL A 24 12.24 -0.06 6.96
CA VAL A 24 10.93 -0.20 7.63
C VAL A 24 9.89 -0.82 6.70
N LEU A 25 9.89 -0.47 5.40
CA LEU A 25 8.94 -1.00 4.43
C LEU A 25 9.35 -2.38 3.90
N ALA A 26 10.63 -2.58 3.58
CA ALA A 26 11.10 -3.80 2.94
C ALA A 26 11.26 -4.95 3.93
N TYR A 27 11.73 -4.70 5.15
CA TYR A 27 11.94 -5.75 6.15
C TYR A 27 10.69 -6.63 6.39
N PRO A 28 9.49 -6.09 6.72
CA PRO A 28 8.32 -6.92 6.95
C PRO A 28 7.87 -7.66 5.68
N VAL A 29 8.01 -7.06 4.50
CA VAL A 29 7.66 -7.70 3.22
C VAL A 29 8.58 -8.88 2.92
N LEU A 30 9.90 -8.70 3.10
CA LEU A 30 10.89 -9.76 2.93
C LEU A 30 10.68 -10.87 3.95
N TYR A 31 10.40 -10.52 5.20
CA TYR A 31 10.13 -11.49 6.26
C TYR A 31 8.82 -12.26 6.00
N ALA A 32 7.76 -11.60 5.55
CA ALA A 32 6.52 -12.26 5.11
C ALA A 32 6.76 -13.19 3.91
N GLY A 33 7.59 -12.77 2.96
CA GLY A 33 8.03 -13.60 1.83
C GLY A 33 8.79 -14.85 2.31
N TYR A 34 9.72 -14.70 3.25
CA TYR A 34 10.43 -15.82 3.87
C TYR A 34 9.45 -16.78 4.56
N LEU A 35 8.54 -16.26 5.39
CA LEU A 35 7.53 -17.06 6.09
C LEU A 35 6.56 -17.77 5.13
N SER A 36 6.25 -17.18 3.97
CA SER A 36 5.37 -17.81 2.98
C SER A 36 5.90 -19.14 2.43
N LEU A 37 7.22 -19.36 2.47
CA LEU A 37 7.89 -20.59 2.05
C LEU A 37 8.06 -21.62 3.19
N HIS A 38 7.67 -21.26 4.42
CA HIS A 38 7.79 -22.11 5.59
C HIS A 38 6.39 -22.51 6.11
N GLU A 39 6.32 -23.60 6.86
CA GLU A 39 5.07 -23.98 7.51
C GLU A 39 4.82 -23.07 8.72
N VAL A 40 3.81 -22.22 8.63
CA VAL A 40 3.42 -21.31 9.71
C VAL A 40 2.00 -21.65 10.13
N SER A 41 1.87 -22.34 11.26
CA SER A 41 0.60 -22.52 11.96
C SER A 41 0.75 -22.15 13.43
N ILE A 42 -0.37 -22.15 14.17
CA ILE A 42 -0.39 -21.92 15.62
C ILE A 42 0.59 -22.85 16.36
N ARG A 43 0.79 -24.08 15.85
CA ARG A 43 1.76 -25.02 16.43
C ARG A 43 3.19 -24.53 16.27
N GLN A 44 3.61 -24.15 15.06
CA GLN A 44 4.95 -23.67 14.75
C GLN A 44 5.25 -22.32 15.41
N LEU A 45 4.25 -21.44 15.51
CA LEU A 45 4.37 -20.20 16.28
C LEU A 45 4.66 -20.44 17.77
N ARG A 46 4.14 -21.55 18.33
CA ARG A 46 4.38 -21.94 19.73
C ARG A 46 5.73 -22.62 19.93
N THR A 47 6.19 -23.41 18.97
CA THR A 47 7.48 -24.12 19.08
C THR A 47 8.68 -23.28 18.63
N GLY A 48 8.44 -22.21 17.85
CA GLY A 48 9.50 -21.40 17.25
C GLY A 48 10.21 -22.07 16.07
N GLU A 49 9.73 -23.25 15.66
CA GLU A 49 10.29 -24.01 14.54
C GLU A 49 9.45 -23.79 13.29
N PHE A 50 10.07 -23.21 12.26
CA PHE A 50 9.46 -22.98 10.95
C PHE A 50 10.13 -23.90 9.94
N PRO A 51 9.62 -25.12 9.69
CA PRO A 51 10.20 -26.01 8.71
C PRO A 51 9.98 -25.46 7.29
N PHE A 52 10.99 -25.63 6.43
CA PHE A 52 10.91 -25.19 5.04
C PHE A 52 9.95 -26.09 4.26
N ALA A 53 8.86 -25.50 3.75
CA ALA A 53 7.80 -26.18 3.02
C ALA A 53 7.85 -25.90 1.49
N GLY A 54 8.76 -25.03 1.05
CA GLY A 54 8.89 -24.61 -0.34
C GLY A 54 7.60 -23.99 -0.88
N ALA A 55 7.11 -24.48 -2.01
CA ALA A 55 5.90 -23.98 -2.66
C ALA A 55 4.59 -24.64 -2.17
N ALA A 56 4.65 -25.55 -1.18
CA ALA A 56 3.48 -26.31 -0.74
C ALA A 56 2.31 -25.41 -0.26
N ASN A 57 2.62 -24.31 0.43
CA ASN A 57 1.63 -23.32 0.86
C ASN A 57 0.88 -22.70 -0.32
N PHE A 58 1.59 -22.37 -1.40
CA PHE A 58 1.00 -21.77 -2.60
C PHE A 58 0.13 -22.76 -3.36
N VAL A 59 0.59 -24.01 -3.54
CA VAL A 59 -0.22 -25.06 -4.17
C VAL A 59 -1.53 -25.29 -3.42
N LYS A 60 -1.46 -25.35 -2.08
CA LYS A 60 -2.65 -25.45 -1.22
C LYS A 60 -3.57 -24.23 -1.37
N LEU A 61 -3.01 -23.03 -1.40
CA LEU A 61 -3.75 -21.77 -1.53
C LEU A 61 -4.50 -21.68 -2.87
N PHE A 62 -3.85 -22.02 -3.98
CA PHE A 62 -4.46 -21.95 -5.31
C PHE A 62 -5.56 -23.02 -5.52
N GLY A 63 -5.53 -24.11 -4.76
CA GLY A 63 -6.60 -25.11 -4.72
C GLY A 63 -7.78 -24.76 -3.81
N ASP A 64 -7.69 -23.67 -3.03
CA ASP A 64 -8.73 -23.29 -2.06
C ASP A 64 -9.77 -22.36 -2.71
N GLU A 65 -11.03 -22.81 -2.80
CA GLU A 65 -12.14 -22.02 -3.33
C GLU A 65 -12.38 -20.73 -2.51
N ARG A 66 -12.12 -20.77 -1.20
CA ARG A 66 -12.32 -19.60 -0.32
C ARG A 66 -11.32 -18.50 -0.64
N PHE A 67 -10.10 -18.87 -1.02
CA PHE A 67 -9.09 -17.91 -1.47
C PHE A 67 -9.59 -17.15 -2.70
N TRP A 68 -10.07 -17.85 -3.72
CA TRP A 68 -10.58 -17.23 -4.94
C TRP A 68 -11.84 -16.40 -4.72
N LEU A 69 -12.75 -16.87 -3.86
CA LEU A 69 -13.94 -16.12 -3.49
C LEU A 69 -13.56 -14.81 -2.78
N SER A 70 -12.68 -14.88 -1.79
CA SER A 70 -12.21 -13.69 -1.08
C SER A 70 -11.44 -12.74 -2.00
N LEU A 71 -10.56 -13.27 -2.85
CA LEU A 71 -9.79 -12.47 -3.81
C LEU A 71 -10.72 -11.73 -4.78
N ARG A 72 -11.75 -12.40 -5.30
CA ARG A 72 -12.75 -11.78 -6.18
C ARG A 72 -13.53 -10.70 -5.45
N HIS A 73 -13.98 -10.95 -4.22
CA HIS A 73 -14.74 -9.97 -3.44
C HIS A 73 -13.89 -8.72 -3.17
N THR A 74 -12.64 -8.91 -2.75
CA THR A 74 -11.70 -7.79 -2.52
C THR A 74 -11.39 -7.04 -3.80
N ALA A 75 -11.14 -7.74 -4.92
CA ALA A 75 -10.84 -7.10 -6.21
C ALA A 75 -12.02 -6.30 -6.75
N VAL A 76 -13.25 -6.84 -6.68
CA VAL A 76 -14.47 -6.15 -7.09
C VAL A 76 -14.73 -4.94 -6.19
N PHE A 77 -14.61 -5.11 -4.87
CA PHE A 77 -14.74 -4.01 -3.92
C PHE A 77 -13.73 -2.89 -4.21
N ALA A 78 -12.43 -3.22 -4.29
CA ALA A 78 -11.38 -2.24 -4.55
C ALA A 78 -11.57 -1.55 -5.90
N GLY A 79 -11.90 -2.30 -6.95
CA GLY A 79 -12.12 -1.75 -8.28
C GLY A 79 -13.30 -0.78 -8.34
N ILE A 80 -14.43 -1.15 -7.75
CA ILE A 80 -15.62 -0.28 -7.70
C ILE A 80 -15.35 0.95 -6.83
N SER A 81 -14.76 0.78 -5.64
CA SER A 81 -14.46 1.87 -4.72
C SER A 81 -13.51 2.89 -5.35
N VAL A 82 -12.38 2.45 -5.91
CA VAL A 82 -11.40 3.34 -6.56
C VAL A 82 -12.02 4.05 -7.76
N LEU A 83 -12.82 3.35 -8.58
CA LEU A 83 -13.49 3.97 -9.73
C LEU A 83 -14.44 5.08 -9.29
N LEU A 84 -15.29 4.81 -8.29
CA LEU A 84 -16.22 5.80 -7.76
C LEU A 84 -15.48 6.97 -7.12
N GLU A 85 -14.46 6.70 -6.30
CA GLU A 85 -13.61 7.73 -5.69
C GLU A 85 -12.97 8.64 -6.74
N VAL A 86 -12.37 8.08 -7.79
CA VAL A 86 -11.74 8.87 -8.86
C VAL A 86 -12.77 9.71 -9.62
N VAL A 87 -13.92 9.13 -9.97
CA VAL A 87 -14.98 9.86 -10.69
C VAL A 87 -15.52 11.01 -9.85
N ILE A 88 -15.81 10.76 -8.58
CA ILE A 88 -16.33 11.79 -7.65
C ILE A 88 -15.26 12.86 -7.41
N ALA A 89 -14.03 12.45 -7.10
CA ALA A 89 -12.93 13.38 -6.85
C ALA A 89 -12.64 14.26 -8.08
N LEU A 90 -12.66 13.68 -9.28
CA LEU A 90 -12.48 14.44 -10.52
C LEU A 90 -13.63 15.40 -10.78
N ALA A 91 -14.89 14.98 -10.60
CA ALA A 91 -16.04 15.85 -10.73
C ALA A 91 -15.95 17.05 -9.77
N ILE A 92 -15.58 16.81 -8.51
CA ILE A 92 -15.38 17.88 -7.52
C ILE A 92 -14.20 18.77 -7.92
N ALA A 93 -13.08 18.20 -8.39
CA ALA A 93 -11.92 18.96 -8.82
C ALA A 93 -12.25 19.91 -9.98
N LEU A 94 -13.04 19.46 -10.96
CA LEU A 94 -13.50 20.29 -12.08
C LEU A 94 -14.39 21.44 -11.61
N ILE A 95 -15.33 21.17 -10.69
CA ILE A 95 -16.20 22.21 -10.12
C ILE A 95 -15.35 23.26 -9.39
N VAL A 96 -14.43 22.84 -8.53
CA VAL A 96 -13.58 23.76 -7.74
C VAL A 96 -12.60 24.56 -8.63
N ASN A 97 -12.24 24.03 -9.80
CA ASN A 97 -11.35 24.71 -10.74
C ASN A 97 -12.01 25.89 -11.47
N GLU A 98 -13.34 26.06 -11.41
CA GLU A 98 -13.99 27.27 -11.92
C GLU A 98 -13.76 28.48 -10.99
N GLU A 99 -13.35 29.62 -11.57
CA GLU A 99 -13.13 30.89 -10.85
C GLU A 99 -14.38 31.39 -10.08
N ARG A 100 -15.54 30.84 -10.40
CA ARG A 100 -16.85 31.25 -9.86
C ARG A 100 -17.23 30.56 -8.54
N VAL A 101 -16.46 29.58 -8.06
CA VAL A 101 -16.74 28.92 -6.78
C VAL A 101 -16.26 29.79 -5.62
N TRP A 102 -17.12 30.74 -5.22
CA TRP A 102 -16.89 31.68 -4.12
C TRP A 102 -16.55 31.01 -2.77
N LEU A 103 -16.85 29.71 -2.62
CA LEU A 103 -16.65 28.92 -1.40
C LEU A 103 -15.48 27.93 -1.47
N GLY A 104 -14.48 28.14 -2.33
CA GLY A 104 -13.33 27.23 -2.50
C GLY A 104 -12.60 26.81 -1.20
N ARG A 105 -12.64 27.63 -0.13
CA ARG A 105 -12.10 27.26 1.19
C ARG A 105 -12.96 26.25 1.94
N VAL A 106 -14.29 26.37 1.86
CA VAL A 106 -15.23 25.49 2.56
C VAL A 106 -15.25 24.10 1.90
N THR A 107 -15.24 24.03 0.57
CA THR A 107 -15.13 22.76 -0.17
C THR A 107 -13.81 22.04 0.13
N ARG A 108 -12.67 22.75 0.14
CA ARG A 108 -11.38 22.13 0.49
C ARG A 108 -11.34 21.62 1.93
N LEU A 109 -11.95 22.31 2.89
CA LEU A 109 -12.06 21.83 4.27
C LEU A 109 -12.95 20.58 4.36
N LEU A 110 -14.13 20.59 3.75
CA LEU A 110 -15.06 19.45 3.76
C LEU A 110 -14.47 18.18 3.12
N LEU A 111 -13.59 18.32 2.13
CA LEU A 111 -12.86 17.19 1.54
C LEU A 111 -11.79 16.60 2.47
N LEU A 112 -11.21 17.41 3.34
CA LEU A 112 -10.14 17.00 4.24
C LEU A 112 -10.66 16.49 5.59
N VAL A 113 -11.84 16.93 6.03
CA VAL A 113 -12.45 16.49 7.31
C VAL A 113 -12.54 14.96 7.42
N PRO A 114 -13.04 14.21 6.42
CA PRO A 114 -13.14 12.75 6.50
C PRO A 114 -11.80 12.03 6.66
N TRP A 115 -10.69 12.67 6.28
CA TRP A 115 -9.36 12.09 6.47
C TRP A 115 -8.83 12.29 7.89
N ALA A 116 -9.36 13.28 8.62
CA ALA A 116 -8.93 13.63 9.97
C ALA A 116 -9.67 12.87 11.08
N VAL A 117 -10.77 12.18 10.75
CA VAL A 117 -11.59 11.37 11.65
C VAL A 117 -11.44 9.90 11.29
#